data_AF-A0A0D5ZCS1-F1
#
_entry.id   AF-A0A0D5ZCS1-F1
#
_cell.length_a   1.000
_cell.length_b   1.000
_cell.length_c   1.000
_cell.angle_alpha   90.00
_cell.angle_beta   90.00
_cell.angle_gamma   90.00
#
_symmetry.space_group_name_H-M   'P 1'
#
loop_
_entity.id
_entity.type
_entity.pdbx_description
1 polymer ?
#
loop_
_entity_poly.entity_id
_entity_poly.type
_entity_poly.pdbx_seq_one_letter_code
_entity_poly.pdbx_strand_id
1 'polypeptide(L)'
;MQVVNLTPYEVKIVDDGGAVIKAYPATGKMVRVNTNDIQLPSVDEVPVVRVEYTDVDGLPESRPNTIYLVSVLVAQALGGSRRDVYTPDTGPESVFRDAGGQIVGVRRLMQI
;
A
#
# COMPACT_ATOMS: atom_id res chain seq x y z
N MET A 1 -4.33 -6.74 -19.02
CA MET A 1 -4.23 -5.94 -17.78
C MET A 1 -2.77 -5.59 -17.54
N GLN A 2 -2.45 -4.30 -17.45
CA GLN A 2 -1.16 -3.79 -17.02
C GLN A 2 -1.19 -3.53 -15.50
N VAL A 3 -0.11 -3.87 -14.81
CA VAL A 3 0.04 -3.59 -13.38
C VAL A 3 1.23 -2.66 -13.20
N VAL A 4 0.99 -1.49 -12.61
CA VAL A 4 2.01 -0.48 -12.35
C VAL A 4 2.29 -0.45 -10.86
N ASN A 5 3.45 -0.94 -10.44
CA ASN A 5 3.82 -0.96 -9.03
C ASN A 5 4.46 0.38 -8.61
N LEU A 6 3.72 1.15 -7.82
CA LEU A 6 4.14 2.42 -7.23
C LEU A 6 4.52 2.29 -5.75
N THR A 7 4.64 1.05 -5.25
CA THR A 7 5.23 0.78 -3.93
C THR A 7 6.76 0.85 -4.00
N PRO A 8 7.46 1.03 -2.86
CA PRO A 8 8.91 1.18 -2.85
C PRO A 8 9.69 -0.08 -3.29
N TYR A 9 9.09 -1.26 -3.15
CA TYR A 9 9.74 -2.54 -3.39
C TYR A 9 8.92 -3.42 -4.34
N GLU A 10 9.56 -4.47 -4.85
CA GLU A 10 8.84 -5.48 -5.63
C GLU A 10 7.73 -6.13 -4.80
N VAL A 11 6.54 -6.25 -5.41
CA VAL A 11 5.42 -6.99 -4.81
C VAL A 11 5.39 -8.38 -5.42
N LYS A 12 5.55 -9.40 -4.59
CA LYS A 12 5.44 -10.81 -4.98
C LYS A 12 4.12 -11.39 -4.52
N ILE A 13 3.41 -12.03 -5.45
CA ILE A 13 2.26 -12.87 -5.16
C ILE A 13 2.75 -14.31 -5.06
N VAL A 14 2.40 -14.98 -3.96
CA VAL A 14 2.78 -16.37 -3.69
C VAL A 14 1.55 -17.26 -3.58
N ASP A 15 1.72 -18.55 -3.85
CA ASP A 15 0.72 -19.57 -3.53
C ASP A 15 0.76 -19.98 -2.05
N ASP A 16 -0.07 -20.95 -1.68
CA ASP A 16 -0.15 -21.46 -0.31
C ASP A 16 1.15 -22.15 0.16
N GLY A 17 1.96 -22.64 -0.78
CA GLY A 17 3.27 -23.23 -0.53
C GLY A 17 4.41 -22.20 -0.47
N GLY A 18 4.13 -20.92 -0.71
CA GLY A 18 5.11 -19.84 -0.73
C GLY A 18 5.87 -19.68 -2.05
N ALA A 19 5.50 -20.44 -3.09
CA ALA A 19 6.11 -20.28 -4.40
C ALA A 19 5.61 -19.00 -5.06
N VAL A 20 6.51 -18.21 -5.63
CA VAL A 20 6.17 -16.96 -6.33
C VAL A 20 5.43 -17.29 -7.63
N ILE A 21 4.15 -16.92 -7.70
CA ILE A 21 3.32 -17.05 -8.91
C ILE A 21 3.32 -15.77 -9.75
N LYS A 22 3.61 -14.63 -9.14
CA LYS A 22 3.74 -13.34 -9.84
C LYS A 22 4.68 -12.39 -9.12
N ALA A 23 5.43 -11.61 -9.87
CA ALA A 23 6.23 -10.51 -9.34
C ALA A 23 5.92 -9.22 -10.10
N TYR A 24 5.78 -8.12 -9.37
CA TYR A 24 5.53 -6.79 -9.91
C TYR A 24 6.69 -5.88 -9.51
N PRO A 25 7.65 -5.62 -10.42
CA PRO A 25 8.81 -4.81 -10.09
C PRO A 25 8.40 -3.37 -9.77
N ALA A 26 9.02 -2.79 -8.74
CA ALA A 26 8.80 -1.38 -8.41
C ALA A 26 9.22 -0.49 -9.59
N THR A 27 8.39 0.49 -9.91
CA THR A 27 8.70 1.45 -10.99
C THR A 27 9.75 2.49 -10.59
N GLY A 28 10.12 2.54 -9.30
CA GLY A 28 10.95 3.60 -8.72
C GLY A 28 10.21 4.93 -8.53
N LYS A 29 8.94 5.03 -8.99
CA LYS A 29 8.06 6.17 -8.71
C LYS A 29 7.30 5.92 -7.42
N MET A 30 7.21 6.93 -6.57
CA MET A 30 6.47 6.86 -5.31
C MET A 30 5.28 7.81 -5.34
N VAL A 31 4.13 7.28 -4.92
CA VAL A 31 2.95 8.06 -4.57
C VAL A 31 3.06 8.46 -3.11
N ARG A 32 2.81 9.73 -2.80
CA ARG A 32 2.88 10.26 -1.44
C ARG A 32 1.51 10.71 -0.97
N VAL A 33 1.26 10.53 0.32
CA VAL A 33 0.12 11.10 1.01
C VAL A 33 0.62 12.31 1.78
N ASN A 34 -0.01 13.46 1.58
CA ASN A 34 0.22 14.63 2.39
C ASN A 34 -0.51 14.47 3.73
N THR A 35 0.17 14.85 4.80
CA THR A 35 -0.36 14.78 6.17
C THR A 35 -0.45 16.15 6.77
N ASN A 36 -1.49 16.38 7.56
CA ASN A 36 -1.60 17.53 8.45
C ASN A 36 -1.71 17.04 9.89
N ASP A 37 -0.87 17.58 10.76
CA ASP A 37 -0.86 17.22 12.18
C ASP A 37 -1.74 18.20 12.94
N ILE A 38 -2.81 17.68 13.53
CA ILE A 38 -3.71 18.44 14.40
C ILE A 38 -3.29 18.22 15.85
N GLN A 39 -2.88 19.29 16.51
CA GLN A 39 -2.57 19.26 17.94
C GLN A 39 -3.83 18.94 18.75
N LEU A 40 -3.73 17.95 19.64
CA LEU A 40 -4.75 17.57 20.59
C LEU A 40 -4.32 17.90 22.03
N PRO A 41 -5.25 17.87 23.01
CA PRO A 41 -4.88 17.92 24.42
C PRO A 41 -3.86 16.86 24.78
N SER A 42 -2.92 17.19 25.67
CA SER A 42 -1.95 16.23 26.17
C SER A 42 -2.63 15.15 27.00
N VAL A 43 -2.04 13.96 26.99
CA VAL A 43 -2.41 12.85 27.88
C VAL A 43 -1.23 12.63 28.80
N ASP A 44 -1.42 12.82 30.11
CA ASP A 44 -0.36 12.68 31.12
C ASP A 44 0.89 13.52 30.76
N GLU A 45 0.68 14.80 30.43
CA GLU A 45 1.72 15.75 29.99
C GLU A 45 2.43 15.41 28.67
N VAL A 46 2.08 14.31 28.00
CA VAL A 46 2.62 13.93 26.69
C VAL A 46 1.88 14.67 25.56
N PRO A 47 2.59 15.38 24.66
CA PRO A 47 1.98 16.00 23.49
C PRO A 47 1.33 14.96 22.57
N VAL A 48 0.09 15.20 22.16
CA VAL A 48 -0.65 14.32 21.25
C VAL A 48 -0.99 15.06 19.97
N VAL A 49 -0.75 14.42 18.83
CA VAL A 49 -1.21 14.88 17.52
C VAL A 49 -2.11 13.83 16.87
N ARG A 50 -3.09 14.29 16.10
CA ARG A 50 -3.83 13.45 15.15
C ARG A 50 -3.33 13.75 13.75
N VAL A 51 -2.93 12.71 13.03
CA VAL A 51 -2.53 12.81 11.63
C VAL A 51 -3.79 12.73 10.75
N GLU A 52 -4.02 13.74 9.93
CA GLU A 52 -5.04 13.72 8.88
C GLU A 52 -4.39 13.62 7.51
N TYR A 53 -4.91 12.75 6.65
CA TYR A 53 -4.47 12.60 5.26
C TYR A 53 -5.26 13.57 4.38
N THR A 54 -4.58 14.49 3.69
CA THR A 54 -5.25 15.57 2.96
C THR A 54 -5.29 15.31 1.45
N ASP A 55 -4.15 15.03 0.84
CA ASP A 55 -4.02 14.84 -0.61
C ASP A 55 -3.09 13.67 -0.96
N VAL A 56 -3.32 13.08 -2.14
CA VAL A 56 -2.44 12.07 -2.73
C VAL A 56 -1.72 12.66 -3.93
N ASP A 57 -0.40 12.78 -3.84
CA ASP A 57 0.46 13.32 -4.90
C ASP A 57 1.21 12.20 -5.64
N GLY A 58 1.39 12.37 -6.95
CA GLY A 58 2.13 11.45 -7.81
C GLY A 58 1.36 10.20 -8.26
N LEU A 59 0.07 10.07 -7.91
CA LEU A 59 -0.78 8.99 -8.44
C LEU A 59 -1.23 9.33 -9.88
N PRO A 60 -0.89 8.52 -10.89
CA PRO A 60 -1.33 8.79 -12.26
C PRO A 60 -2.86 8.70 -12.40
N GLU A 61 -3.38 9.39 -13.42
CA GLU A 61 -4.79 9.26 -13.82
C GLU A 61 -5.14 7.82 -14.19
N SER A 62 -6.42 7.49 -14.06
CA SER A 62 -6.91 6.17 -14.43
C SER A 62 -6.72 5.92 -15.93
N ARG A 63 -6.31 4.70 -16.28
CA ARG A 63 -6.08 4.29 -17.66
C ARG A 63 -6.80 2.97 -17.97
N PRO A 64 -7.32 2.79 -19.20
CA PRO A 64 -7.93 1.54 -19.59
C PRO A 64 -7.00 0.34 -19.34
N ASN A 65 -7.55 -0.76 -18.83
CA ASN A 65 -6.84 -2.03 -18.63
C ASN A 65 -5.56 -1.91 -17.76
N THR A 66 -5.49 -0.93 -16.86
CA THR A 66 -4.33 -0.68 -15.97
C THR A 66 -4.79 -0.61 -14.52
N ILE A 67 -4.02 -1.23 -13.62
CA ILE A 67 -4.16 -1.03 -12.17
C ILE A 67 -2.86 -0.47 -11.58
N TYR A 68 -2.98 0.24 -10.46
CA TYR A 68 -1.87 0.81 -9.72
C TYR A 68 -1.74 0.11 -8.36
N LEU A 69 -0.57 -0.45 -8.07
CA LEU A 69 -0.26 -0.95 -6.73
C LEU A 69 0.34 0.17 -5.90
N VAL A 70 -0.26 0.44 -4.75
CA VAL A 70 0.18 1.48 -3.81
C VAL A 70 0.24 0.92 -2.39
N SER A 71 0.79 1.69 -1.45
CA SER A 71 0.73 1.32 -0.03
C SER A 71 -0.70 1.41 0.51
N VAL A 72 -0.99 0.65 1.56
CA VAL A 72 -2.29 0.69 2.25
C VAL A 72 -2.68 2.11 2.65
N LEU A 73 -1.70 2.93 3.05
CA LEU A 73 -1.87 4.34 3.43
C LEU A 73 -2.41 5.20 2.29
N VAL A 74 -1.84 5.06 1.09
CA VAL A 74 -2.31 5.77 -0.10
C VAL A 74 -3.73 5.32 -0.46
N ALA A 75 -4.00 4.01 -0.42
CA ALA A 75 -5.33 3.49 -0.72
C ALA A 75 -6.39 4.00 0.27
N GLN A 76 -6.06 4.06 1.58
CA GLN A 76 -6.92 4.64 2.61
C GLN A 76 -7.18 6.13 2.40
N ALA A 77 -6.15 6.90 2.05
CA ALA A 77 -6.29 8.33 1.76
C ALA A 77 -7.21 8.60 0.55
N LEU A 78 -7.27 7.68 -0.42
CA LEU A 78 -8.20 7.79 -1.55
C LEU A 78 -9.66 7.45 -1.19
N GLY A 79 -9.91 6.82 -0.05
CA GLY A 79 -11.27 6.53 0.45
C GLY A 79 -12.18 5.83 -0.56
N GLY A 80 -11.66 4.89 -1.35
CA GLY A 80 -12.43 4.16 -2.37
C GLY A 80 -12.78 4.96 -3.64
N SER A 81 -12.30 6.19 -3.79
CA SER A 81 -12.55 7.02 -4.99
C SER A 81 -11.92 6.44 -6.27
N ARG A 82 -10.95 5.53 -6.16
CA ARG A 82 -10.19 4.94 -7.27
C ARG A 82 -10.30 3.42 -7.30
N ARG A 83 -11.11 2.89 -8.23
CA ARG A 83 -11.34 1.44 -8.41
C ARG A 83 -10.20 0.70 -9.14
N ASP A 84 -9.23 1.44 -9.66
CA ASP A 84 -8.03 0.92 -10.32
C ASP A 84 -6.83 0.87 -9.36
N VAL A 85 -7.01 1.23 -8.09
CA VAL A 85 -5.96 1.20 -7.07
C VAL A 85 -6.13 -0.03 -6.18
N TYR A 86 -5.00 -0.70 -5.95
CA TYR A 86 -4.89 -1.92 -5.15
C TYR A 86 -3.66 -1.84 -4.25
N THR A 87 -3.62 -2.66 -3.20
CA THR A 87 -2.47 -2.77 -2.30
C THR A 87 -2.15 -4.24 -2.02
N PRO A 88 -0.88 -4.63 -1.82
CA PRO A 88 -0.56 -5.96 -1.31
C PRO A 88 -1.22 -6.20 0.05
N ASP A 89 -1.88 -7.35 0.23
CA ASP A 89 -2.41 -7.73 1.54
C ASP A 89 -1.28 -8.16 2.47
N THR A 90 -0.83 -7.23 3.29
CA THR A 90 0.19 -7.44 4.32
C THR A 90 -0.40 -7.86 5.68
N GLY A 91 -1.69 -8.22 5.71
CA GLY A 91 -2.34 -8.81 6.88
C GLY A 91 -1.90 -10.26 7.16
N PRO A 92 -2.14 -10.76 8.39
CA PRO A 92 -1.61 -12.04 8.87
C PRO A 92 -1.99 -13.25 8.00
N GLU A 93 -3.19 -13.25 7.42
CA GLU A 93 -3.69 -14.35 6.58
C GLU A 93 -3.04 -14.42 5.18
N SER A 94 -2.45 -13.32 4.71
CA SER A 94 -1.90 -13.23 3.36
C SER A 94 -0.39 -13.20 3.30
N VAL A 95 0.27 -12.69 4.34
CA VAL A 95 1.74 -12.62 4.33
C VAL A 95 2.36 -14.01 4.30
N PHE A 96 3.44 -14.12 3.53
CA PHE A 96 4.38 -15.23 3.61
C PHE A 96 5.71 -14.68 4.08
N ARG A 97 6.24 -15.28 5.15
CA ARG A 97 7.49 -14.86 5.78
C ARG A 97 8.56 -15.91 5.61
N ASP A 98 9.80 -15.47 5.43
CA ASP A 98 10.95 -16.37 5.48
C ASP A 98 11.30 -16.76 6.93
N ALA A 99 12.34 -17.59 7.07
CA ALA A 99 12.84 -18.04 8.38
C ALA A 99 13.35 -16.89 9.27
N GLY A 100 13.71 -15.75 8.69
CA GLY A 100 14.10 -14.53 9.42
C GLY A 100 12.92 -13.64 9.78
N GLY A 101 11.69 -14.03 9.44
CA GLY A 101 10.47 -13.27 9.68
C GLY A 101 10.23 -12.14 8.67
N GLN A 102 11.04 -11.99 7.63
CA GLN A 102 10.84 -10.97 6.60
C GLN A 102 9.69 -11.36 5.68
N ILE A 103 8.88 -10.38 5.27
CA ILE A 103 7.82 -10.62 4.29
C ILE A 103 8.47 -10.82 2.92
N VAL A 104 8.31 -12.00 2.35
CA VAL A 104 8.83 -12.35 1.01
C VAL A 104 7.75 -12.41 -0.06
N GLY A 105 6.48 -12.28 0.32
CA GLY A 105 5.36 -12.21 -0.59
C GLY A 105 4.02 -12.13 0.13
N VAL A 106 2.95 -11.96 -0.64
CA VAL A 106 1.57 -11.94 -0.18
C VAL A 106 0.72 -12.89 -1.04
N ARG A 107 -0.35 -13.47 -0.51
CA ARG A 107 -1.24 -14.35 -1.29
C ARG A 107 -2.20 -13.60 -2.18
N ARG A 108 -2.55 -12.36 -1.81
CA ARG A 108 -3.59 -11.58 -2.49
C ARG A 108 -3.32 -10.07 -2.47
N LEU A 109 -4.06 -9.37 -3.34
CA LEU A 109 -4.19 -7.92 -3.33
C LEU A 109 -5.52 -7.52 -2.67
N MET A 110 -5.57 -6.32 -2.11
CA MET A 110 -6.78 -5.71 -1.56
C MET A 110 -7.14 -4.45 -2.33
N GLN A 111 -8.42 -4.12 -2.28
CA GLN A 111 -8.96 -2.82 -2.63
C GLN A 111 -9.65 -2.26 -1.38
N ILE A 112 -9.43 -0.97 -1.10
CA ILE A 112 -9.88 -0.26 0.11
C ILE A 112 -10.85 0.84 -0.31
#